data_AF-A0A3B8MXK5-F1
#
_entry.id   AF-A0A3B8MXK5-F1
#
_cell.length_a   1.000
_cell.length_b   1.000
_cell.length_c   1.000
_cell.angle_alpha   90.00
_cell.angle_beta   90.00
_cell.angle_gamma   90.00
#
_symmetry.space_group_name_H-M   'P 1'
#
loop_
_entity.id
_entity.type
_entity.pdbx_description
1 polymer ?
#
loop_
_entity_poly.entity_id
_entity_poly.type
_entity_poly.pdbx_seq_one_letter_code
_entity_poly.pdbx_strand_id
1 'polypeptide(L)'
;EVRPGDVIIVKPGEKIPLDGKVIEGESMVDTSALTGESVLKEVYKGADVLSGFINKNGLLTIEVTREFAESTVSKILGLIEEASSKKAPTEKFMTKFAKYYTPIVVFLALIIAVIPPLIIPAATFKEFIYRALIFLVISCPCALVLSIPLTFFAGIGAASKNGILVKGSNYLEALSNVETVAFDKTGTLTKGVFKLTEIKPVNGISRDALLEYAAYAE
;
A
#
# COMPACT_ATOMS: atom_id res chain seq x y z
N GLU A 1 -5.18 -28.89 0.25
CA GLU A 1 -6.01 -27.80 0.80
C GLU A 1 -6.19 -28.04 2.28
N VAL A 2 -6.16 -26.96 3.07
CA VAL A 2 -6.38 -27.01 4.53
C VAL A 2 -7.65 -26.21 4.81
N ARG A 3 -8.57 -26.78 5.58
CA ARG A 3 -9.90 -26.23 5.89
C ARG A 3 -9.99 -25.81 7.36
N PRO A 4 -10.95 -24.95 7.73
CA PRO A 4 -11.24 -24.68 9.14
C PRO A 4 -11.57 -25.98 9.87
N GLY A 5 -10.99 -26.16 11.05
CA GLY A 5 -11.05 -27.40 11.84
C GLY A 5 -9.93 -28.39 11.57
N ASP A 6 -9.12 -28.20 10.52
CA ASP A 6 -7.93 -29.02 10.30
C ASP A 6 -6.84 -28.67 11.30
N VAL A 7 -6.05 -29.68 11.66
CA VAL A 7 -4.93 -29.53 12.59
C VAL A 7 -3.62 -29.48 11.81
N ILE A 8 -2.85 -28.42 12.03
CA ILE A 8 -1.53 -28.23 11.43
C ILE A 8 -0.45 -28.24 12.51
N ILE A 9 0.72 -28.75 12.14
CA ILE A 9 1.91 -28.75 12.98
C ILE A 9 2.87 -27.71 12.44
N VAL A 10 3.31 -26.79 13.30
CA VAL A 10 4.29 -25.74 12.97
C VAL A 10 5.53 -25.95 13.81
N LYS A 11 6.67 -26.17 13.14
CA LYS A 11 7.95 -26.42 13.80
C LYS A 11 8.65 -25.12 14.20
N PRO A 12 9.63 -25.19 15.12
CA PRO A 12 10.52 -24.07 15.41
C PRO A 12 11.16 -23.52 14.12
N GLY A 13 11.13 -22.20 13.96
CA GLY A 13 11.63 -21.48 12.78
C GLY A 13 10.63 -21.34 11.64
N GLU A 14 9.50 -22.07 11.65
CA GLU A 14 8.50 -22.00 10.58
C GLU A 14 7.55 -20.82 10.78
N LYS A 15 7.06 -20.30 9.64
CA LYS A 15 6.00 -19.30 9.63
C LYS A 15 4.65 -20.00 9.78
N ILE A 16 3.80 -19.49 10.68
CA ILE A 16 2.42 -19.96 10.84
C ILE A 16 1.66 -19.65 9.53
N PRO A 17 1.15 -20.66 8.82
CA PRO A 17 0.58 -20.46 7.48
C PRO A 17 -0.86 -19.94 7.50
N LEU A 18 -1.62 -20.21 8.57
CA LEU A 18 -3.05 -19.94 8.68
C LEU A 18 -3.40 -19.43 10.08
N ASP A 19 -4.46 -18.62 10.16
CA ASP A 19 -5.01 -18.16 11.44
C ASP A 19 -5.62 -19.36 12.18
N GLY A 20 -5.36 -19.46 13.48
CA GLY A 20 -5.74 -20.65 14.24
C GLY A 20 -5.60 -20.49 15.75
N LYS A 21 -5.88 -21.57 16.46
CA LYS A 21 -5.76 -21.65 17.92
C LYS A 21 -4.81 -22.78 18.30
N VAL A 22 -3.88 -22.51 19.22
CA VAL A 22 -2.96 -23.53 19.71
C VAL A 22 -3.75 -24.56 20.52
N ILE A 23 -3.70 -25.84 20.11
CA ILE A 23 -4.35 -26.93 20.83
C ILE A 23 -3.34 -27.76 21.66
N GLU A 24 -2.05 -27.70 21.29
CA GLU A 24 -0.97 -28.37 22.00
C GLU A 24 0.37 -27.67 21.73
N GLY A 25 1.27 -27.70 22.73
CA GLY A 25 2.58 -27.08 22.66
C GLY A 25 2.64 -25.70 23.31
N GLU A 26 3.87 -25.24 23.52
CA GLU A 26 4.20 -23.92 24.05
C GLU A 26 5.40 -23.39 23.27
N SER A 27 5.33 -22.12 22.86
CA SER A 27 6.44 -21.49 22.18
C SER A 27 6.42 -19.97 22.24
N MET A 28 7.51 -19.38 21.79
CA MET A 28 7.64 -17.96 21.52
C MET A 28 7.39 -17.72 20.03
N VAL A 29 6.49 -16.79 19.71
CA VAL A 29 6.20 -16.37 18.34
C VAL A 29 6.61 -14.93 18.11
N ASP A 30 7.22 -14.70 16.97
CA ASP A 30 7.60 -13.38 16.49
C ASP A 30 6.44 -12.77 15.71
N THR A 31 5.93 -11.65 16.21
CA THR A 31 4.78 -10.93 15.66
C THR A 31 5.18 -9.73 14.80
N SER A 32 6.47 -9.46 14.66
CA SER A 32 7.01 -8.26 14.00
C SER A 32 6.49 -8.04 12.58
N ALA A 33 6.25 -9.12 11.84
CA ALA A 33 5.72 -9.05 10.47
C ALA A 33 4.30 -8.48 10.38
N LEU A 34 3.52 -8.50 11.47
CA LEU A 34 2.14 -8.02 11.52
C LEU A 34 1.97 -6.79 12.42
N THR A 35 2.62 -6.78 13.60
CA THR A 35 2.46 -5.72 14.61
C THR A 35 3.56 -4.66 14.52
N GLY A 36 4.69 -4.98 13.87
CA GLY A 36 5.90 -4.14 13.91
C GLY A 36 6.66 -4.20 15.24
N GLU A 37 6.16 -4.94 16.24
CA GLU A 37 6.81 -5.10 17.53
C GLU A 37 7.85 -6.23 17.47
N SER A 38 9.10 -5.94 17.87
CA SER A 38 10.20 -6.91 17.86
C SER A 38 10.19 -7.87 19.07
N VAL A 39 9.28 -7.67 20.03
CA VAL A 39 9.20 -8.51 21.22
C VAL A 39 8.49 -9.80 20.87
N LEU A 40 9.10 -10.93 21.23
CA LEU A 40 8.49 -12.24 21.07
C LEU A 40 7.32 -12.40 22.03
N LYS A 41 6.21 -12.93 21.53
CA LYS A 41 5.02 -13.21 22.32
C LYS A 41 5.00 -14.68 22.70
N GLU A 42 4.79 -14.98 23.97
CA GLU A 42 4.59 -16.35 24.43
C GLU A 42 3.18 -16.84 24.07
N VAL A 43 3.11 -18.07 23.54
CA VAL A 43 1.86 -18.73 23.17
C VAL A 43 1.83 -20.14 23.75
N TYR A 44 0.70 -20.46 24.37
CA TYR A 44 0.42 -21.74 25.01
C TYR A 44 -0.94 -22.26 24.53
N LYS A 45 -1.30 -23.46 24.96
CA LYS A 45 -2.59 -24.08 24.64
C LYS A 45 -3.77 -23.14 24.93
N GLY A 46 -4.56 -22.87 23.90
CA GLY A 46 -5.71 -21.99 23.93
C GLY A 46 -5.42 -20.58 23.42
N ALA A 47 -4.17 -20.22 23.13
CA ALA A 47 -3.82 -18.92 22.56
C ALA A 47 -4.18 -18.84 21.06
N ASP A 48 -4.62 -17.66 20.63
CA ASP A 48 -4.83 -17.35 19.21
C ASP A 48 -3.51 -17.01 18.53
N VAL A 49 -3.32 -17.56 17.34
CA VAL A 49 -2.16 -17.33 16.48
C VAL A 49 -2.61 -16.90 15.10
N LEU A 50 -1.90 -15.94 14.53
CA LEU A 50 -2.21 -15.39 13.21
C LEU A 50 -1.23 -15.92 12.17
N SER A 51 -1.73 -16.07 10.95
CA SER A 51 -0.90 -16.28 9.76
C SER A 51 0.19 -15.21 9.69
N GLY A 52 1.41 -15.61 9.37
CA GLY A 52 2.54 -14.69 9.26
C GLY A 52 3.40 -14.55 10.53
N PHE A 53 2.94 -14.97 11.70
CA PHE A 53 3.79 -15.12 12.88
C PHE A 53 4.90 -16.15 12.61
N ILE A 54 6.08 -15.97 13.20
CA ILE A 54 7.18 -16.94 13.07
C ILE A 54 7.37 -17.65 14.40
N ASN A 55 7.18 -18.96 14.41
CA ASN A 55 7.44 -19.80 15.55
C ASN A 55 8.95 -19.89 15.80
N LYS A 56 9.42 -19.78 17.05
CA LYS A 56 10.87 -19.75 17.33
C LYS A 56 11.40 -21.03 17.97
N ASN A 57 10.78 -21.53 19.05
CA ASN A 57 11.49 -22.42 19.98
C ASN A 57 10.85 -23.80 20.16
N GLY A 58 9.54 -23.93 19.98
CA GLY A 58 8.75 -25.09 20.38
C GLY A 58 7.85 -25.59 19.26
N LEU A 59 7.43 -26.84 19.30
CA LEU A 59 6.49 -27.38 18.31
C LEU A 59 5.07 -26.98 18.72
N LEU A 60 4.33 -26.38 17.77
CA LEU A 60 2.96 -25.96 17.99
C LEU A 60 2.03 -26.82 17.14
N THR A 61 0.99 -27.34 17.77
CA THR A 61 -0.15 -27.96 17.10
C THR A 61 -1.29 -26.95 17.13
N ILE A 62 -1.76 -26.54 15.95
CA ILE A 62 -2.70 -25.44 15.78
C ILE A 62 -3.93 -25.96 15.04
N GLU A 63 -5.11 -25.69 15.59
CA GLU A 63 -6.38 -25.90 14.90
C GLU A 63 -6.70 -24.66 14.05
N VAL A 64 -6.90 -24.87 12.76
CA VAL A 64 -7.16 -23.80 11.79
C VAL A 64 -8.55 -23.22 12.02
N THR A 65 -8.66 -21.91 12.18
CA THR A 65 -9.95 -21.23 12.40
C THR A 65 -10.52 -20.60 11.14
N ARG A 66 -9.68 -20.32 10.14
CA ARG A 66 -10.05 -19.62 8.91
C ARG A 66 -9.38 -20.20 7.67
N GLU A 67 -10.05 -20.08 6.54
CA GLU A 67 -9.46 -20.43 5.24
C GLU A 67 -8.33 -19.48 4.84
N PHE A 68 -7.43 -19.94 3.98
CA PHE A 68 -6.27 -19.17 3.50
C PHE A 68 -6.67 -17.82 2.91
N ALA A 69 -7.75 -17.77 2.12
CA ALA A 69 -8.25 -16.53 1.51
C ALA A 69 -8.72 -15.48 2.55
N GLU A 70 -9.13 -15.93 3.74
CA GLU A 70 -9.61 -15.06 4.82
C GLU A 70 -8.56 -14.78 5.90
N SER A 71 -7.38 -15.39 5.77
CA SER A 71 -6.26 -15.22 6.69
C SER A 71 -5.80 -13.76 6.74
N THR A 72 -5.25 -13.38 7.88
CA THR A 72 -4.78 -12.01 8.13
C THR A 72 -3.75 -11.57 7.08
N VAL A 73 -2.81 -12.44 6.70
CA VAL A 73 -1.82 -12.14 5.65
C VAL A 73 -2.47 -11.94 4.29
N SER A 74 -3.43 -12.79 3.90
CA SER A 74 -4.14 -12.64 2.61
C SER A 74 -4.93 -11.34 2.54
N LYS A 75 -5.57 -10.93 3.63
CA LYS A 75 -6.26 -9.63 3.73
C LYS A 75 -5.28 -8.46 3.57
N ILE A 76 -4.12 -8.53 4.23
CA ILE A 76 -3.08 -7.50 4.09
C ILE A 76 -2.55 -7.44 2.65
N LEU A 77 -2.28 -8.59 2.02
CA LEU A 77 -1.83 -8.65 0.63
C LEU A 77 -2.88 -8.05 -0.32
N GLY A 78 -4.15 -8.39 -0.14
CA GLY A 78 -5.24 -7.80 -0.91
C GLY A 78 -5.33 -6.29 -0.75
N LEU A 79 -5.22 -5.77 0.48
CA LEU A 79 -5.19 -4.33 0.75
C LEU A 79 -3.98 -3.63 0.10
N ILE A 80 -2.81 -4.26 0.09
CA ILE A 80 -1.60 -3.73 -0.55
C ILE A 80 -1.74 -3.70 -2.07
N GLU A 81 -2.26 -4.77 -2.67
CA GLU A 81 -2.45 -4.89 -4.12
C GLU A 81 -3.50 -3.88 -4.63
N GLU A 82 -4.57 -3.68 -3.87
CA GLU A 82 -5.59 -2.67 -4.17
C GLU A 82 -5.07 -1.24 -4.01
N ALA A 83 -4.10 -1.01 -3.11
CA ALA A 83 -3.45 0.29 -2.94
C ALA A 83 -2.41 0.57 -4.04
N SER A 84 -1.71 -0.46 -4.54
CA SER A 84 -0.65 -0.33 -5.54
C SER A 84 -1.15 -0.12 -6.98
N SER A 85 -2.41 -0.48 -7.27
CA SER A 85 -2.99 -0.44 -8.63
C SER A 85 -3.74 0.86 -8.96
N LYS A 86 -3.79 1.83 -8.03
CA LYS A 86 -4.60 3.04 -8.19
C LYS A 86 -3.81 4.17 -8.84
N LYS A 87 -4.21 4.57 -10.04
CA LYS A 87 -3.76 5.83 -10.67
C LYS A 87 -4.19 7.05 -9.87
N ALA A 88 -3.38 8.10 -9.91
CA ALA A 88 -3.65 9.38 -9.24
C ALA A 88 -5.00 9.97 -9.69
N PRO A 89 -5.81 10.57 -8.80
CA PRO A 89 -7.05 11.25 -9.19
C PRO A 89 -6.88 12.23 -10.35
N THR A 90 -5.77 12.98 -10.38
CA THR A 90 -5.44 13.90 -11.48
C THR A 90 -5.15 13.16 -12.80
N GLU A 91 -4.59 11.95 -12.75
CA GLU A 91 -4.44 11.10 -13.94
C GLU A 91 -5.80 10.55 -14.43
N LYS A 92 -6.73 10.27 -13.52
CA LYS A 92 -8.12 9.90 -13.87
C LYS A 92 -8.88 11.06 -14.49
N PHE A 93 -8.61 12.31 -14.09
CA PHE A 93 -9.18 13.51 -14.73
C PHE A 93 -8.83 13.55 -16.22
N MET A 94 -7.58 13.25 -16.61
CA MET A 94 -7.19 13.22 -18.02
C MET A 94 -7.99 12.19 -18.83
N THR A 95 -8.19 11.01 -18.24
CA THR A 95 -8.98 9.95 -18.89
C THR A 95 -10.44 10.38 -19.07
N LYS A 96 -11.01 11.08 -18.09
CA LYS A 96 -12.37 11.64 -18.17
C LYS A 96 -12.44 12.78 -19.19
N PHE A 97 -11.45 13.66 -19.23
CA PHE A 97 -11.35 14.75 -20.21
C PHE A 97 -11.36 14.19 -21.63
N ALA A 98 -10.48 13.23 -21.93
CA ALA A 98 -10.41 12.60 -23.26
C ALA A 98 -11.75 11.96 -23.67
N LYS A 99 -12.45 11.33 -22.72
CA LYS A 99 -13.77 10.70 -22.96
C LYS A 99 -14.83 11.68 -23.46
N TYR A 100 -14.79 12.94 -23.03
CA TYR A 100 -15.75 13.97 -23.48
C TYR A 100 -15.20 14.84 -24.61
N TYR A 101 -13.92 15.22 -24.54
CA TYR A 101 -13.30 16.12 -25.49
C TYR A 101 -13.24 15.53 -26.90
N THR A 102 -12.79 14.27 -27.04
CA THR A 102 -12.65 13.61 -28.34
C THR A 102 -13.98 13.52 -29.11
N PRO A 103 -15.10 13.01 -28.56
CA PRO A 103 -16.35 12.95 -29.30
C PRO A 103 -16.91 14.34 -29.64
N ILE A 104 -16.74 15.35 -28.76
CA ILE A 104 -17.17 16.73 -29.04
C ILE A 104 -16.41 17.29 -30.25
N VAL A 105 -15.08 17.18 -30.25
CA VAL A 105 -14.24 17.68 -31.35
C VAL A 105 -14.55 16.96 -32.66
N VAL A 106 -14.75 15.64 -32.64
CA VAL A 106 -15.12 14.86 -33.83
C VAL A 106 -16.49 15.29 -34.36
N PHE A 107 -17.46 15.52 -33.47
CA PHE A 107 -18.79 15.99 -33.86
C PHE A 107 -18.74 17.40 -34.47
N LEU A 108 -17.97 18.31 -33.87
CA LEU A 108 -17.75 19.66 -34.43
C LEU A 108 -17.05 19.61 -35.79
N ALA A 109 -16.06 18.74 -35.96
CA ALA A 109 -15.40 18.54 -37.25
C ALA A 109 -16.39 18.04 -38.33
N LEU A 110 -17.29 17.12 -37.97
CA LEU A 110 -18.33 16.63 -38.87
C LEU A 110 -19.32 17.73 -39.23
N ILE A 111 -19.71 18.57 -38.27
CA ILE A 111 -20.51 19.77 -38.53
C ILE A 111 -19.81 20.70 -39.52
N ILE A 112 -18.52 21.00 -39.32
CA ILE A 112 -17.73 21.85 -40.21
C ILE A 112 -17.64 21.25 -41.63
N ALA A 113 -17.51 19.93 -41.73
CA ALA A 113 -17.42 19.25 -43.02
C ALA A 113 -18.75 19.25 -43.80
N VAL A 114 -19.89 19.18 -43.12
CA VAL A 114 -21.21 18.93 -43.74
C VAL A 114 -22.09 20.17 -43.83
N ILE A 115 -22.17 20.99 -42.78
CA ILE A 115 -23.17 22.08 -42.71
C ILE A 115 -22.85 23.24 -43.68
N PRO A 116 -21.64 23.82 -43.71
CA PRO A 116 -21.36 24.98 -44.56
C PRO A 116 -21.53 24.73 -46.07
N PRO A 117 -21.08 23.59 -46.65
CA PRO A 117 -21.33 23.27 -48.06
C PRO A 117 -22.82 23.13 -48.43
N LEU A 118 -23.70 22.83 -47.47
CA LEU A 118 -25.14 22.70 -47.71
C LEU A 118 -25.88 24.04 -47.69
N ILE A 119 -25.37 25.03 -46.96
CA ILE A 119 -26.04 26.33 -46.76
C ILE A 119 -25.42 27.44 -47.62
N ILE A 120 -24.12 27.37 -47.89
CA ILE A 120 -23.37 28.41 -48.60
C ILE A 120 -23.19 28.00 -50.07
N PRO A 121 -23.81 28.71 -51.04
CA PRO A 121 -23.78 28.31 -52.46
C PRO A 121 -22.39 28.29 -53.11
N ALA A 122 -21.43 29.04 -52.54
CA ALA A 122 -20.05 29.13 -53.03
C ALA A 122 -19.08 28.16 -52.31
N ALA A 123 -19.55 27.40 -51.32
CA ALA A 123 -18.70 26.49 -50.54
C ALA A 123 -18.60 25.11 -51.21
N THR A 124 -17.38 24.60 -51.36
CA THR A 124 -17.17 23.23 -51.87
C THR A 124 -16.95 22.24 -50.74
N PHE A 125 -17.47 21.02 -50.88
CA PHE A 125 -17.23 19.92 -49.93
C PHE A 125 -15.74 19.65 -49.73
N LYS A 126 -14.94 19.71 -50.80
CA LYS A 126 -13.49 19.51 -50.73
C LYS A 126 -12.81 20.50 -49.79
N GLU A 127 -13.19 21.77 -49.86
CA GLU A 127 -12.63 22.82 -49.01
C GLU A 127 -13.01 22.63 -47.54
N PHE A 128 -14.28 22.34 -47.25
CA PHE A 128 -14.74 22.21 -45.87
C PHE A 128 -14.34 20.89 -45.21
N ILE A 129 -14.20 19.81 -45.98
CA ILE A 129 -13.55 18.58 -45.51
C ILE A 129 -12.09 18.87 -45.16
N TYR A 130 -11.36 19.61 -46.01
CA TYR A 130 -9.99 20.00 -45.73
C TYR A 130 -9.87 20.85 -44.46
N ARG A 131 -10.77 21.83 -44.28
CA ARG A 131 -10.85 22.66 -43.06
C ARG A 131 -11.20 21.84 -41.81
N ALA A 132 -12.10 20.87 -41.91
CA ALA A 132 -12.45 19.98 -40.81
C ALA A 132 -11.26 19.09 -40.37
N LEU A 133 -10.46 18.61 -41.33
CA LEU A 133 -9.23 17.87 -41.04
C LEU A 133 -8.18 18.76 -40.35
N ILE A 134 -7.99 20.01 -40.81
CA ILE A 134 -7.12 20.98 -40.12
C ILE A 134 -7.59 21.20 -38.68
N PHE A 135 -8.90 21.39 -38.47
CA PHE A 135 -9.46 21.56 -37.15
C PHE A 135 -9.19 20.35 -36.23
N LEU A 136 -9.36 19.12 -36.74
CA LEU A 136 -9.05 17.90 -35.98
C LEU A 136 -7.58 17.84 -35.55
N VAL A 137 -6.66 18.16 -36.45
CA VAL A 137 -5.21 18.14 -36.18
C VAL A 137 -4.84 19.17 -35.11
N ILE A 138 -5.33 20.40 -35.25
CA ILE A 138 -5.08 21.48 -34.28
C ILE A 138 -5.69 21.17 -32.91
N SER A 139 -6.79 20.42 -32.89
CA SER A 139 -7.47 20.04 -31.66
C SER A 139 -6.76 18.95 -30.85
N CYS A 140 -5.63 18.35 -31.29
CA CYS A 140 -4.91 17.40 -30.43
C CYS A 140 -4.43 18.11 -29.15
N PRO A 141 -4.90 17.72 -27.95
CA PRO A 141 -4.43 18.28 -26.69
C PRO A 141 -3.13 17.59 -26.24
N CYS A 142 -2.18 17.45 -27.16
CA CYS A 142 -0.98 16.65 -27.01
C CYS A 142 -0.12 17.11 -25.80
N ALA A 143 0.04 18.42 -25.59
CA ALA A 143 0.78 18.97 -24.46
C ALA A 143 0.09 18.74 -23.10
N LEU A 144 -1.24 18.88 -23.07
CA LEU A 144 -2.04 18.66 -21.87
C LEU A 144 -1.93 17.21 -21.39
N VAL A 145 -2.05 16.25 -22.31
CA VAL A 145 -1.96 14.80 -22.00
C VAL A 145 -0.58 14.41 -21.45
N LEU A 146 0.49 14.98 -22.01
CA LEU A 146 1.86 14.66 -21.60
C LEU A 146 2.29 15.35 -20.31
N SER A 147 1.71 16.50 -19.98
CA SER A 147 2.12 17.30 -18.81
C SER A 147 2.04 16.53 -17.49
N ILE A 148 0.92 15.85 -17.23
CA ILE A 148 0.65 15.15 -15.96
C ILE A 148 1.65 14.01 -15.69
N PRO A 149 1.79 12.99 -16.56
CA PRO A 149 2.72 11.89 -16.29
C PRO A 149 4.16 12.39 -16.21
N LEU A 150 4.56 13.35 -17.04
CA LEU A 150 5.91 13.90 -17.02
C LEU A 150 6.22 14.58 -15.68
N THR A 151 5.28 15.38 -15.13
CA THR A 151 5.43 16.00 -13.82
C THR A 151 5.53 14.97 -12.70
N PHE A 152 4.70 13.92 -12.72
CA PHE A 152 4.79 12.84 -11.72
C PHE A 152 6.12 12.09 -11.80
N PHE A 153 6.59 11.72 -12.99
CA PHE A 153 7.88 11.05 -13.16
C PHE A 153 9.05 11.91 -12.70
N ALA A 154 9.03 13.22 -13.02
CA ALA A 154 10.04 14.15 -12.54
C ALA A 154 10.03 14.26 -11.01
N GLY A 155 8.85 14.36 -10.39
CA GLY A 155 8.70 14.44 -8.93
C GLY A 155 9.17 13.16 -8.21
N ILE A 156 8.77 11.98 -8.70
CA ILE A 156 9.22 10.69 -8.16
C ILE A 156 10.72 10.51 -8.32
N GLY A 157 11.28 10.88 -9.49
CA GLY A 157 12.71 10.84 -9.73
C GLY A 157 13.50 11.77 -8.80
N ALA A 158 12.99 12.98 -8.55
CA ALA A 158 13.59 13.91 -7.59
C ALA A 158 13.53 13.41 -6.15
N ALA A 159 12.40 12.83 -5.72
CA ALA A 159 12.26 12.21 -4.39
C ALA A 159 13.25 11.04 -4.21
N SER A 160 13.38 10.21 -5.24
CA SER A 160 14.26 9.03 -5.21
C SER A 160 15.74 9.42 -5.08
N LYS A 161 16.16 10.52 -5.74
CA LYS A 161 17.51 11.09 -5.58
C LYS A 161 17.81 11.55 -4.13
N ASN A 162 16.78 11.84 -3.35
CA ASN A 162 16.89 12.22 -1.94
C ASN A 162 16.62 11.05 -0.97
N GLY A 163 16.60 9.80 -1.46
CA GLY A 163 16.36 8.62 -0.63
C GLY A 163 14.89 8.42 -0.22
N ILE A 164 13.95 9.14 -0.84
CA ILE A 164 12.52 9.02 -0.57
C ILE A 164 11.89 8.13 -1.65
N LEU A 165 11.49 6.92 -1.27
CA LEU A 165 10.85 5.96 -2.19
C LEU A 165 9.34 6.21 -2.26
N VAL A 166 8.87 6.69 -3.42
CA VAL A 166 7.45 6.89 -3.70
C VAL A 166 6.95 5.78 -4.62
N LYS A 167 5.97 4.99 -4.16
CA LYS A 167 5.50 3.77 -4.85
C LYS A 167 4.62 4.04 -6.09
N GLY A 168 4.17 5.29 -6.30
CA GLY A 168 3.29 5.62 -7.43
C GLY A 168 2.81 7.09 -7.43
N SER A 169 2.22 7.52 -8.54
CA SER A 169 1.73 8.90 -8.74
C SER A 169 0.60 9.28 -7.78
N ASN A 170 -0.28 8.34 -7.45
CA ASN A 170 -1.37 8.52 -6.47
C ASN A 170 -0.86 8.87 -5.06
N TYR A 171 0.26 8.28 -4.63
CA TYR A 171 0.84 8.58 -3.32
C TYR A 171 1.45 9.97 -3.30
N LEU A 172 2.07 10.41 -4.40
CA LEU A 172 2.62 11.77 -4.49
C LEU A 172 1.51 12.83 -4.47
N GLU A 173 0.40 12.58 -5.16
CA GLU A 173 -0.78 13.45 -5.13
C GLU A 173 -1.50 13.40 -3.76
N ALA A 174 -1.54 12.25 -3.09
CA ALA A 174 -2.07 12.17 -1.74
C ALA A 174 -1.21 13.00 -0.77
N LEU A 175 0.12 12.86 -0.86
CA LEU A 175 1.09 13.61 -0.04
C LEU A 175 0.94 15.12 -0.18
N SER A 176 0.61 15.65 -1.37
CA SER A 176 0.40 17.10 -1.56
C SER A 176 -0.82 17.64 -0.82
N ASN A 177 -1.75 16.77 -0.40
CA ASN A 177 -2.96 17.14 0.33
C ASN A 177 -2.90 16.77 1.82
N VAL A 178 -1.75 16.30 2.32
CA VAL A 178 -1.60 15.93 3.73
C VAL A 178 -1.46 17.19 4.59
N GLU A 179 -2.36 17.35 5.56
CA GLU A 179 -2.32 18.44 6.54
C GLU A 179 -1.82 17.98 7.91
N THR A 180 -1.99 16.69 8.23
CA THR A 180 -1.65 16.11 9.53
C THR A 180 -0.80 14.85 9.33
N VAL A 181 0.28 14.73 10.10
CA VAL A 181 1.15 13.56 10.10
C VAL A 181 1.13 12.93 11.49
N ALA A 182 0.68 11.70 11.57
CA ALA A 182 0.81 10.87 12.77
C ALA A 182 2.04 9.97 12.61
N PHE A 183 2.96 10.05 13.57
CA PHE A 183 4.15 9.22 13.58
C PHE A 183 3.96 8.07 14.57
N ASP A 184 4.33 6.86 14.15
CA ASP A 184 4.58 5.80 15.11
C ASP A 184 5.85 6.15 15.92
N LYS A 185 5.88 5.78 17.19
CA LYS A 185 7.02 6.11 18.06
C LYS A 185 8.17 5.15 17.81
N THR A 186 7.89 3.85 17.94
CA THR A 186 8.94 2.83 17.98
C THR A 186 9.41 2.50 16.57
N GLY A 187 10.71 2.56 16.30
CA GLY A 187 11.26 2.24 14.96
C GLY A 187 11.08 3.34 13.90
N THR A 188 10.22 4.34 14.13
CA THR A 188 10.11 5.55 13.28
C THR A 188 10.76 6.76 13.94
N LEU A 189 10.26 7.19 15.11
CA LEU A 189 10.90 8.29 15.86
C LEU A 189 12.08 7.81 16.71
N THR A 190 12.06 6.55 17.13
CA THR A 190 13.15 5.93 17.90
C THR A 190 13.90 4.90 17.08
N LYS A 191 15.12 4.57 17.51
CA LYS A 191 15.96 3.56 16.84
C LYS A 191 15.47 2.11 17.03
N GLY A 192 14.39 1.88 17.79
CA GLY A 192 13.91 0.53 18.12
C GLY A 192 14.89 -0.31 18.98
N VAL A 193 15.97 0.29 19.47
CA VAL A 193 16.95 -0.35 20.35
C VAL A 193 16.77 0.20 21.75
N PHE A 194 16.25 -0.62 22.66
CA PHE A 194 16.09 -0.25 24.06
C PHE A 194 17.45 -0.19 24.74
N LYS A 195 17.66 0.88 25.51
CA LYS A 195 18.84 1.04 26.36
C LYS A 195 18.37 1.41 27.75
N LEU A 196 18.92 0.72 28.74
CA LEU A 196 18.68 1.04 30.14
C LEU A 196 19.29 2.42 30.45
N THR A 197 18.44 3.41 30.70
CA THR A 197 18.87 4.79 30.94
C THR A 197 19.22 5.05 32.39
N GLU A 198 18.46 4.45 33.31
CA GLU A 198 18.57 4.75 34.73
C GLU A 198 18.13 3.54 35.57
N ILE A 199 18.80 3.34 36.71
CA ILE A 199 18.42 2.34 37.72
C ILE A 199 18.29 3.09 39.04
N LYS A 200 17.09 3.14 39.63
CA LYS A 200 16.81 3.79 40.91
C LYS A 200 16.44 2.76 41.98
N PRO A 201 17.42 2.21 42.71
CA PRO A 201 17.11 1.29 43.79
C PRO A 201 16.47 2.01 44.99
N VAL A 202 15.61 1.29 45.70
CA VAL A 202 14.97 1.73 46.95
C VAL A 202 15.34 0.76 48.09
N ASN A 203 15.20 1.21 49.33
CA ASN A 203 15.36 0.36 50.54
C ASN A 203 16.74 -0.31 50.69
N GLY A 204 17.82 0.34 50.24
CA GLY A 204 19.20 -0.14 50.46
C GLY A 204 19.63 -1.28 49.54
N ILE A 205 18.82 -1.67 48.53
CA ILE A 205 19.21 -2.62 47.50
C ILE A 205 20.32 -1.98 46.64
N SER A 206 21.35 -2.74 46.29
CA SER A 206 22.38 -2.24 45.38
C SER A 206 21.84 -2.11 43.95
N ARG A 207 22.41 -1.20 43.17
CA ARG A 207 22.06 -1.03 41.75
C ARG A 207 22.18 -2.34 40.97
N ASP A 208 23.24 -3.10 41.24
CA ASP A 208 23.55 -4.35 40.55
C ASP A 208 22.59 -5.46 40.93
N ALA A 209 22.22 -5.59 42.21
CA ALA A 209 21.23 -6.57 42.65
C ALA A 209 19.84 -6.29 42.05
N LEU A 210 19.43 -5.03 41.94
CA LEU A 210 18.17 -4.67 41.30
C LEU A 210 18.17 -5.03 39.80
N LEU A 211 19.29 -4.79 39.11
CA LEU A 211 19.44 -5.16 37.70
C LEU A 211 19.41 -6.67 37.50
N GLU A 212 20.10 -7.41 38.37
CA GLU A 212 20.16 -8.87 38.34
C GLU A 212 18.77 -9.49 38.53
N TYR A 213 18.01 -9.03 39.53
CA TYR A 213 16.65 -9.52 39.74
C TYR A 213 15.69 -9.15 38.62
N ALA A 214 15.78 -7.94 38.05
CA ALA A 214 14.98 -7.55 36.89
C ALA A 214 15.31 -8.41 35.65
N ALA A 215 16.59 -8.70 35.41
CA ALA A 215 17.02 -9.55 34.29
C ALA A 215 16.60 -11.01 34.42
N TYR A 216 16.26 -11.49 35.63
CA TYR A 216 15.67 -12.82 35.81
C TYR A 216 14.16 -12.87 35.56
N ALA A 217 13.47 -11.73 35.62
CA ALA A 217 12.02 -11.65 35.48
C ALA A 217 11.56 -11.27 34.05
N GLU A 218 12.40 -10.55 33.32
CA GLU A 218 12.23 -10.18 31.90
C GLU A 218 12.84 -11.24 30.96
#